data_AF-A0A168QIV8-F1
#
_entry.id   AF-A0A168QIV8-F1
#
_cell.length_a   1.000
_cell.length_b   1.000
_cell.length_c   1.000
_cell.angle_alpha   90.00
_cell.angle_beta   90.00
_cell.angle_gamma   90.00
#
_symmetry.space_group_name_H-M   'P 1'
#
loop_
_entity.id
_entity.type
_entity.pdbx_description
1 polymer ?
#
loop_
_entity_poly.entity_id
_entity_poly.type
_entity_poly.pdbx_seq_one_letter_code
_entity_poly.pdbx_strand_id
1 'polypeptide(L)'
;MSSDVHGRKRERTTADIIKARREKDASKIAEYNNLVQECRERVAAGQLDNHTLKLTTQILHSNPDYYTMWNIRRDVLKDGILLPLTTEAATTSDESSATPQDTTDDSPTKVNQKVYLQELDLFMQLIRINPKSYWLWNHRCWCLESMPQPSWTGELKLVDKMLTMDERNFHGWNYRRYVVGHLRRAAAGDDEAATIVQQEYNFTTQKITQSFSNYSAWHQRSKLLPEIVMHMSEDEKNEVARNELAMVGDAIFTDPDDQSAWLYYWWLMGKAPFHVTVVGAFRSTNSSIIVGFNGVVGFSAFPKVIATSNETSIAGQWYAITIPSSSTPLYGTKHSSSSVWLFVSDQQQMQSDEKWAVRIQSNDVYPISSAMSVEPDHIWTEPVKATDPLGNRQEDKSKKYDTDASFSCFWVAGSRKCDRDGYSYYQSRPQTPAAS
;
A
#
# COMPACT_ATOMS: atom_id res chain seq x y z
N MET A 1 -31.94 -0.92 -5.93
CA MET A 1 -31.51 0.50 -5.81
C MET A 1 -30.19 0.63 -6.54
N SER A 2 -29.91 1.71 -7.28
CA SER A 2 -28.54 1.90 -7.79
C SER A 2 -27.66 2.25 -6.59
N SER A 3 -26.88 1.28 -6.13
CA SER A 3 -25.95 1.41 -5.00
C SER A 3 -24.74 2.29 -5.33
N ASP A 4 -24.62 2.76 -6.58
CA ASP A 4 -23.49 3.56 -6.99
C ASP A 4 -23.63 4.99 -6.43
N VAL A 5 -22.87 5.26 -5.38
CA VAL A 5 -22.72 6.57 -4.74
C VAL A 5 -21.79 7.48 -5.54
N HIS A 6 -21.07 6.92 -6.52
CA HIS A 6 -20.11 7.63 -7.36
C HIS A 6 -20.71 7.94 -8.73
N GLY A 7 -20.26 9.03 -9.36
CA GLY A 7 -20.65 9.38 -10.74
C GLY A 7 -22.12 9.78 -10.95
N ARG A 8 -22.93 9.95 -9.89
CA ARG A 8 -24.32 10.41 -10.03
C ARG A 8 -24.36 11.81 -10.64
N LYS A 9 -24.80 11.91 -11.90
CA LYS A 9 -24.98 13.19 -12.59
C LYS A 9 -25.94 14.06 -11.79
N ARG A 10 -25.52 15.32 -11.56
CA ARG A 10 -26.36 16.31 -10.89
C ARG A 10 -27.44 16.77 -11.85
N GLU A 11 -28.60 16.12 -11.82
CA GLU A 11 -29.75 16.50 -12.62
C GLU A 11 -30.50 17.67 -11.98
N ARG A 12 -30.84 18.71 -12.76
CA ARG A 12 -31.82 19.72 -12.38
C ARG A 12 -33.21 19.09 -12.43
N THR A 13 -33.64 18.48 -11.33
CA THR A 13 -34.96 17.87 -11.20
C THR A 13 -35.94 18.85 -10.57
N THR A 14 -37.15 18.96 -11.13
CA THR A 14 -38.25 19.75 -10.55
C THR A 14 -38.79 19.07 -9.29
N ALA A 15 -39.44 19.84 -8.41
CA ALA A 15 -40.00 19.31 -7.16
C ALA A 15 -40.95 18.11 -7.38
N ASP A 16 -41.73 18.14 -8.46
CA ASP A 16 -42.68 17.08 -8.79
C ASP A 16 -42.00 15.78 -9.23
N ILE A 17 -40.90 15.87 -9.99
CA ILE A 17 -40.10 14.69 -10.38
C ILE A 17 -39.43 14.07 -9.16
N ILE A 18 -38.93 14.90 -8.23
CA ILE A 18 -38.36 14.42 -6.97
C ILE A 18 -39.43 13.70 -6.13
N LYS A 19 -40.64 14.26 -6.05
CA LYS A 19 -41.75 13.65 -5.31
C LYS A 19 -42.17 12.31 -5.91
N ALA A 20 -42.39 12.24 -7.23
CA ALA A 20 -42.75 11.00 -7.92
C ALA A 20 -41.65 9.92 -7.77
N ARG A 21 -40.37 10.32 -7.81
CA ARG A 21 -39.25 9.40 -7.58
C ARG A 21 -39.22 8.87 -6.14
N ARG A 22 -39.47 9.73 -5.15
CA ARG A 22 -39.57 9.33 -3.74
C ARG A 22 -40.72 8.35 -3.51
N GLU A 23 -41.87 8.56 -4.12
CA GLU A 23 -43.02 7.65 -4.01
C GLU A 23 -42.70 6.27 -4.62
N LYS A 24 -42.06 6.25 -5.80
CA LYS A 24 -41.60 5.01 -6.43
C LYS A 24 -40.54 4.28 -5.61
N ASP A 25 -39.58 5.02 -5.04
CA ASP A 25 -38.51 4.46 -4.23
C ASP A 25 -39.05 3.98 -2.87
N ALA A 26 -40.07 4.63 -2.30
CA ALA A 26 -40.68 4.24 -1.02
C ALA A 26 -41.28 2.83 -1.07
N SER A 27 -42.01 2.49 -2.13
CA SER A 27 -42.56 1.13 -2.30
C SER A 27 -41.45 0.06 -2.37
N LYS A 28 -40.38 0.33 -3.13
CA LYS A 28 -39.22 -0.58 -3.21
C LYS A 28 -38.46 -0.70 -1.89
N ILE A 29 -38.36 0.39 -1.13
CA ILE A 29 -37.74 0.38 0.20
C ILE A 29 -38.57 -0.48 1.16
N ALA A 30 -39.90 -0.36 1.12
CA ALA A 30 -40.78 -1.19 1.94
C ALA A 30 -40.62 -2.68 1.60
N GLU A 31 -40.64 -3.03 0.31
CA GLU A 31 -40.41 -4.40 -0.15
C GLU A 31 -39.04 -4.94 0.29
N TYR A 32 -37.98 -4.16 0.11
CA TYR A 32 -36.63 -4.53 0.56
C TYR A 32 -36.54 -4.74 2.07
N ASN A 33 -37.15 -3.84 2.86
CA ASN A 33 -37.16 -3.95 4.32
C ASN A 33 -37.93 -5.19 4.79
N ASN A 34 -39.04 -5.52 4.12
CA ASN A 34 -39.80 -6.74 4.42
C ASN A 34 -38.97 -7.99 4.15
N LEU A 35 -38.27 -8.07 3.02
CA LEU A 35 -37.36 -9.19 2.72
C LEU A 35 -36.25 -9.34 3.77
N VAL A 36 -35.64 -8.22 4.17
CA VAL A 36 -34.59 -8.22 5.21
C VAL A 36 -35.15 -8.67 6.56
N GLN A 37 -36.35 -8.21 6.92
CA GLN A 37 -37.00 -8.58 8.17
C GLN A 37 -37.35 -10.07 8.19
N GLU A 38 -37.98 -10.59 7.14
CA GLU A 38 -38.31 -12.01 6.99
C GLU A 38 -37.05 -12.89 7.08
N CYS A 39 -35.99 -12.51 6.38
CA CYS A 39 -34.72 -13.23 6.43
C CYS A 39 -34.14 -13.28 7.86
N ARG A 40 -34.19 -12.16 8.60
CA ARG A 40 -33.70 -12.10 9.99
C ARG A 40 -34.55 -12.93 10.95
N GLU A 41 -35.87 -12.91 10.79
CA GLU A 41 -36.79 -13.69 11.62
C GLU A 41 -36.57 -15.20 11.42
N ARG A 42 -36.38 -15.64 10.18
CA ARG A 42 -36.04 -17.05 9.88
C ARG A 42 -34.72 -17.47 10.52
N VAL A 43 -33.69 -16.64 10.40
CA VAL A 43 -32.37 -16.92 11.02
C VAL A 43 -32.50 -16.96 12.53
N ALA A 44 -33.25 -16.03 13.14
CA ALA A 44 -33.51 -16.04 14.58
C ALA A 44 -34.28 -17.29 15.04
N ALA A 45 -35.13 -17.85 14.17
CA ALA A 45 -35.84 -19.11 14.39
C ALA A 45 -34.99 -20.37 14.05
N GLY A 46 -33.71 -20.22 13.68
CA GLY A 46 -32.82 -21.34 13.33
C GLY A 46 -33.12 -21.98 11.96
N GLN A 47 -33.91 -21.34 11.11
CA GLN A 47 -34.31 -21.87 9.80
C GLN A 47 -33.24 -21.59 8.73
N LEU A 48 -32.19 -22.41 8.74
CA LEU A 48 -31.06 -22.33 7.80
C LEU A 48 -31.28 -23.25 6.60
N ASP A 49 -32.19 -22.89 5.70
CA ASP A 49 -32.59 -23.73 4.57
C ASP A 49 -32.45 -23.01 3.21
N ASN A 50 -32.82 -23.72 2.13
CA ASN A 50 -32.83 -23.19 0.77
C ASN A 50 -33.74 -21.97 0.58
N HIS A 51 -34.78 -21.81 1.42
CA HIS A 51 -35.65 -20.65 1.35
C HIS A 51 -34.93 -19.42 1.90
N THR A 52 -34.28 -19.53 3.06
CA THR A 52 -33.43 -18.48 3.62
C THR A 52 -32.29 -18.11 2.66
N LEU A 53 -31.70 -19.10 1.97
CA LEU A 53 -30.70 -18.85 0.94
C LEU A 53 -31.26 -18.01 -0.23
N LYS A 54 -32.46 -18.31 -0.72
CA LYS A 54 -33.13 -17.52 -1.78
C LYS A 54 -33.44 -16.09 -1.33
N LEU A 55 -33.87 -15.88 -0.09
CA LEU A 55 -34.07 -14.53 0.45
C LEU A 55 -32.76 -13.73 0.43
N THR A 56 -31.65 -14.33 0.89
CA THR A 56 -30.34 -13.66 0.86
C THR A 56 -29.93 -13.31 -0.57
N THR A 57 -30.18 -14.18 -1.56
CA THR A 57 -29.94 -13.90 -2.98
C THR A 57 -30.70 -12.66 -3.46
N GLN A 58 -32.00 -12.56 -3.18
CA GLN A 58 -32.82 -11.41 -3.58
C GLN A 58 -32.33 -10.09 -2.97
N ILE A 59 -31.96 -10.14 -1.68
CA ILE A 59 -31.44 -8.98 -0.95
C ILE A 59 -30.10 -8.54 -1.55
N LEU A 60 -29.20 -9.48 -1.85
CA LEU A 60 -27.87 -9.20 -2.41
C LEU A 60 -27.92 -8.71 -3.86
N HIS A 61 -28.88 -9.16 -4.67
CA HIS A 61 -29.15 -8.55 -5.98
C HIS A 61 -29.53 -7.08 -5.89
N SER A 62 -30.20 -6.68 -4.79
CA SER A 62 -30.58 -5.29 -4.56
C SER A 62 -29.46 -4.45 -3.93
N ASN A 63 -28.64 -5.06 -3.07
CA ASN A 63 -27.54 -4.41 -2.36
C ASN A 63 -26.41 -5.42 -2.06
N PRO A 64 -25.42 -5.57 -2.94
CA PRO A 64 -24.30 -6.47 -2.73
C PRO A 64 -23.32 -6.00 -1.64
N ASP A 65 -23.44 -4.77 -1.13
CA ASP A 65 -22.59 -4.25 -0.04
C ASP A 65 -23.16 -4.51 1.36
N TYR A 66 -24.29 -5.19 1.46
CA TYR A 66 -24.87 -5.54 2.75
C TYR A 66 -24.12 -6.71 3.41
N TYR A 67 -23.06 -6.38 4.14
CA TYR A 67 -22.16 -7.37 4.74
C TYR A 67 -22.83 -8.39 5.67
N THR A 68 -23.81 -7.96 6.47
CA THR A 68 -24.54 -8.87 7.37
C THR A 68 -25.26 -9.96 6.58
N MET A 69 -25.76 -9.64 5.39
CA MET A 69 -26.44 -10.61 4.53
C MET A 69 -25.47 -11.64 3.95
N TRP A 70 -24.23 -11.26 3.65
CA TRP A 70 -23.18 -12.20 3.27
C TRP A 70 -22.78 -13.14 4.40
N ASN A 71 -22.76 -12.65 5.64
CA ASN A 71 -22.49 -13.49 6.82
C ASN A 71 -23.61 -14.51 7.01
N ILE A 72 -24.87 -14.04 7.05
CA ILE A 72 -26.05 -14.93 7.13
C ILE A 72 -26.02 -15.97 6.01
N ARG A 73 -25.70 -15.56 4.78
CA ARG A 73 -25.61 -16.48 3.65
C ARG A 73 -24.56 -17.57 3.87
N ARG A 74 -23.39 -17.24 4.43
CA ARG A 74 -22.36 -18.23 4.76
C ARG A 74 -22.81 -19.16 5.88
N ASP A 75 -23.50 -18.66 6.89
CA ASP A 75 -24.01 -19.47 8.00
C ASP A 75 -25.06 -20.47 7.46
N VAL A 76 -25.98 -20.01 6.60
CA VAL A 76 -26.95 -20.90 5.92
C VAL A 76 -26.25 -21.94 5.05
N LEU A 77 -25.23 -21.55 4.28
CA LEU A 77 -24.47 -22.49 3.46
C LEU A 77 -23.76 -23.54 4.31
N LYS A 78 -23.01 -23.11 5.33
CA LYS A 78 -22.22 -24.00 6.19
C LYS A 78 -23.11 -24.90 7.03
N ASP A 79 -24.01 -24.32 7.80
CA ASP A 79 -24.74 -25.01 8.87
C ASP A 79 -26.09 -25.57 8.40
N GLY A 80 -26.54 -25.19 7.20
CA GLY A 80 -27.83 -25.61 6.65
C GLY A 80 -27.75 -26.49 5.41
N ILE A 81 -26.85 -26.16 4.46
CA ILE A 81 -26.84 -26.78 3.12
C ILE A 81 -25.68 -27.75 2.92
N LEU A 82 -24.48 -27.39 3.38
CA LEU A 82 -23.24 -28.13 3.12
C LEU A 82 -22.89 -29.15 4.22
N LEU A 83 -23.56 -29.08 5.38
CA LEU A 83 -23.44 -30.13 6.39
C LEU A 83 -23.98 -31.45 5.80
N PRO A 84 -23.20 -32.54 5.90
CA PRO A 84 -23.70 -33.82 5.45
C PRO A 84 -24.94 -34.17 6.29
N LEU A 85 -26.01 -34.56 5.61
CA LEU A 85 -27.16 -35.26 6.20
C LEU A 85 -26.67 -36.60 6.78
N THR A 86 -25.92 -36.56 7.88
CA THR A 86 -25.64 -37.74 8.67
C THR A 86 -26.81 -37.98 9.59
N THR A 87 -27.22 -39.25 9.62
CA THR A 87 -28.18 -39.88 10.56
C THR A 87 -29.65 -39.60 10.25
N GLU A 88 -30.30 -40.47 9.45
CA GLU A 88 -31.67 -40.98 9.69
C GLU A 88 -32.24 -41.94 8.62
N ALA A 89 -31.52 -42.28 7.54
CA ALA A 89 -32.05 -43.19 6.51
C ALA A 89 -31.32 -44.55 6.38
N ALA A 90 -30.56 -44.96 7.41
CA ALA A 90 -29.83 -46.24 7.42
C ALA A 90 -30.34 -47.19 8.50
N THR A 91 -31.65 -47.42 8.55
CA THR A 91 -32.24 -48.56 9.25
C THR A 91 -33.63 -48.83 8.68
N THR A 92 -33.70 -49.71 7.68
CA THR A 92 -34.65 -50.84 7.56
C THR A 92 -34.47 -51.50 6.19
N SER A 93 -34.03 -52.78 6.20
CA SER A 93 -34.44 -53.92 5.32
C SER A 93 -34.52 -53.72 3.79
N ASP A 94 -34.03 -54.56 2.90
CA ASP A 94 -33.68 -55.99 2.94
C ASP A 94 -32.85 -56.33 1.68
N GLU A 95 -32.06 -57.40 1.77
CA GLU A 95 -31.37 -58.03 0.64
C GLU A 95 -32.38 -58.67 -0.35
N SER A 96 -32.32 -58.32 -1.64
CA SER A 96 -32.39 -59.29 -2.76
C SER A 96 -32.36 -58.66 -4.17
N SER A 97 -31.57 -59.31 -5.03
CA SER A 97 -31.63 -59.39 -6.51
C SER A 97 -31.31 -58.18 -7.40
N ALA A 98 -30.06 -58.19 -7.89
CA ALA A 98 -29.59 -57.99 -9.27
C ALA A 98 -30.38 -57.12 -10.30
N THR A 99 -29.78 -56.00 -10.70
CA THR A 99 -29.60 -55.56 -12.11
C THR A 99 -28.52 -54.45 -12.15
N PRO A 100 -27.55 -54.42 -13.08
CA PRO A 100 -26.63 -53.29 -13.22
C PRO A 100 -27.30 -52.22 -14.10
N GLN A 101 -28.12 -51.37 -13.47
CA GLN A 101 -28.58 -50.12 -14.07
C GLN A 101 -28.08 -48.94 -13.24
N ASP A 102 -27.27 -48.10 -13.90
CA ASP A 102 -27.06 -46.67 -13.67
C ASP A 102 -27.40 -46.16 -12.25
N THR A 103 -26.49 -46.42 -11.32
CA THR A 103 -26.56 -45.84 -9.98
C THR A 103 -25.77 -44.53 -9.97
N THR A 104 -26.51 -43.43 -9.83
CA THR A 104 -25.98 -42.09 -9.57
C THR A 104 -25.19 -42.09 -8.26
N ASP A 105 -23.88 -42.31 -8.36
CA ASP A 105 -22.90 -42.14 -7.29
C ASP A 105 -22.63 -40.64 -7.06
N ASP A 106 -23.59 -39.95 -6.43
CA ASP A 106 -23.44 -38.56 -5.99
C ASP A 106 -22.76 -38.54 -4.60
N SER A 107 -21.44 -38.73 -4.61
CA SER A 107 -20.64 -38.59 -3.40
C SER A 107 -20.84 -37.19 -2.78
N PRO A 108 -20.81 -37.05 -1.43
CA PRO A 108 -21.00 -35.76 -0.76
C PRO A 108 -20.09 -34.64 -1.29
N THR A 109 -18.90 -35.00 -1.76
CA THR A 109 -17.95 -34.10 -2.41
C THR A 109 -18.50 -33.49 -3.70
N LYS A 110 -19.18 -34.27 -4.56
CA LYS A 110 -19.79 -33.78 -5.80
C LYS A 110 -20.96 -32.83 -5.53
N VAL A 111 -21.79 -33.17 -4.54
CA VAL A 111 -22.91 -32.33 -4.11
C VAL A 111 -22.41 -30.98 -3.56
N ASN A 112 -21.43 -31.00 -2.66
CA ASN A 112 -20.84 -29.77 -2.11
C ASN A 112 -20.17 -28.93 -3.20
N GLN A 113 -19.45 -29.58 -4.13
CA GLN A 113 -18.86 -28.89 -5.29
C GLN A 113 -19.92 -28.16 -6.11
N LYS A 114 -21.08 -28.79 -6.36
CA LYS A 114 -22.18 -28.17 -7.11
C LYS A 114 -22.76 -26.93 -6.40
N VAL A 115 -22.90 -26.98 -5.08
CA VAL A 115 -23.35 -25.83 -4.28
C VAL A 115 -22.38 -24.66 -4.41
N TYR A 116 -21.07 -24.89 -4.28
CA TYR A 116 -20.08 -23.82 -4.47
C TYR A 116 -20.08 -23.26 -5.89
N LEU A 117 -20.26 -24.10 -6.92
CA LEU A 117 -20.38 -23.62 -8.30
C LEU A 117 -21.58 -22.67 -8.46
N GLN A 118 -22.72 -22.95 -7.82
CA GLN A 118 -23.87 -22.04 -7.80
C GLN A 118 -23.56 -20.71 -7.11
N GLU A 119 -22.74 -20.72 -6.05
CA GLU A 119 -22.27 -19.48 -5.41
C GLU A 119 -21.31 -18.69 -6.31
N LEU A 120 -20.44 -19.39 -7.05
CA LEU A 120 -19.58 -18.74 -8.04
C LEU A 120 -20.40 -18.15 -9.19
N ASP A 121 -21.53 -18.76 -9.57
CA ASP A 121 -22.48 -18.21 -10.55
C ASP A 121 -23.22 -16.98 -10.00
N LEU A 122 -23.62 -16.99 -8.73
CA LEU A 122 -24.20 -15.81 -8.07
C LEU A 122 -23.20 -14.64 -8.12
N PHE A 123 -21.92 -14.89 -7.84
CA PHE A 123 -20.90 -13.86 -7.98
C PHE A 123 -20.88 -13.25 -9.38
N MET A 124 -20.94 -14.08 -10.43
CA MET A 124 -20.94 -13.61 -11.82
C MET A 124 -22.14 -12.73 -12.16
N GLN A 125 -23.26 -12.92 -11.47
CA GLN A 125 -24.45 -12.07 -11.62
C GLN A 125 -24.26 -10.74 -10.91
N LEU A 126 -23.74 -10.76 -9.67
CA LEU A 126 -23.62 -9.58 -8.82
C LEU A 126 -22.45 -8.66 -9.18
N ILE A 127 -21.36 -9.22 -9.73
CA ILE A 127 -20.17 -8.43 -10.10
C ILE A 127 -20.46 -7.40 -11.20
N ARG A 128 -21.47 -7.67 -12.05
CA ARG A 128 -21.95 -6.74 -13.07
C ARG A 128 -22.74 -5.56 -12.47
N ILE A 129 -23.28 -5.72 -11.26
CA ILE A 129 -24.06 -4.70 -10.55
C ILE A 129 -23.10 -3.78 -9.78
N ASN A 130 -22.19 -4.37 -9.00
CA ASN A 130 -21.16 -3.62 -8.30
C ASN A 130 -19.81 -4.35 -8.33
N PRO A 131 -18.93 -4.03 -9.30
CA PRO A 131 -17.61 -4.67 -9.41
C PRO A 131 -16.63 -4.28 -8.29
N LYS A 132 -16.99 -3.29 -7.46
CA LYS A 132 -16.16 -2.72 -6.39
C LYS A 132 -16.68 -3.06 -4.99
N SER A 133 -17.54 -4.08 -4.88
CA SER A 133 -18.04 -4.54 -3.58
C SER A 133 -17.01 -5.41 -2.87
N TYR A 134 -16.48 -4.95 -1.74
CA TYR A 134 -15.54 -5.73 -0.91
C TYR A 134 -16.11 -7.10 -0.51
N TRP A 135 -17.37 -7.14 -0.11
CA TRP A 135 -17.99 -8.34 0.44
C TRP A 135 -18.26 -9.41 -0.61
N LEU A 136 -18.56 -8.98 -1.84
CA LEU A 136 -18.70 -9.87 -2.99
C LEU A 136 -17.38 -10.62 -3.29
N TRP A 137 -16.27 -9.88 -3.37
CA TRP A 137 -14.94 -10.47 -3.57
C TRP A 137 -14.53 -11.36 -2.39
N ASN A 138 -14.79 -10.91 -1.16
CA ASN A 138 -14.50 -11.70 0.04
C ASN A 138 -15.30 -13.02 0.06
N HIS A 139 -16.57 -12.99 -0.36
CA HIS A 139 -17.38 -14.21 -0.48
C HIS A 139 -16.86 -15.16 -1.53
N ARG A 140 -16.41 -14.66 -2.68
CA ARG A 140 -15.78 -15.50 -3.71
C ARG A 140 -14.52 -16.21 -3.18
N CYS A 141 -13.62 -15.49 -2.50
CA CYS A 141 -12.45 -16.09 -1.87
C CYS A 141 -12.84 -17.21 -0.90
N TRP A 142 -13.83 -16.94 -0.03
CA TRP A 142 -14.32 -17.93 0.93
C TRP A 142 -14.87 -19.20 0.24
N CYS A 143 -15.63 -19.05 -0.84
CA CYS A 143 -16.12 -20.20 -1.62
C CYS A 143 -14.97 -21.04 -2.18
N LEU A 144 -13.95 -20.41 -2.76
CA LEU A 144 -12.81 -21.11 -3.35
C LEU A 144 -11.91 -21.80 -2.31
N GLU A 145 -11.77 -21.21 -1.12
CA GLU A 145 -11.03 -21.83 -0.01
C GLU A 145 -11.78 -23.02 0.58
N SER A 146 -13.12 -22.98 0.56
CA SER A 146 -13.96 -23.98 1.21
C SER A 146 -14.41 -25.09 0.25
N MET A 147 -14.28 -24.88 -1.07
CA MET A 147 -14.71 -25.86 -2.07
C MET A 147 -13.73 -27.03 -2.20
N PRO A 148 -14.22 -28.26 -2.44
CA PRO A 148 -13.34 -29.42 -2.57
C PRO A 148 -12.34 -29.35 -3.72
N GLN A 149 -12.76 -28.81 -4.88
CA GLN A 149 -11.93 -28.76 -6.08
C GLN A 149 -11.98 -27.38 -6.75
N PRO A 150 -11.22 -26.39 -6.23
CA PRO A 150 -11.15 -25.06 -6.82
C PRO A 150 -10.36 -25.04 -8.13
N SER A 151 -10.85 -24.27 -9.10
CA SER A 151 -10.18 -24.06 -10.40
C SER A 151 -9.41 -22.73 -10.41
N TRP A 152 -8.23 -22.69 -9.81
CA TRP A 152 -7.41 -21.48 -9.75
C TRP A 152 -7.00 -20.94 -11.14
N THR A 153 -6.82 -21.83 -12.11
CA THR A 153 -6.57 -21.45 -13.51
C THR A 153 -7.80 -20.83 -14.18
N GLY A 154 -9.00 -21.29 -13.81
CA GLY A 154 -10.27 -20.65 -14.20
C GLY A 154 -10.40 -19.24 -13.63
N GLU A 155 -9.99 -19.06 -12.38
CA GLU A 155 -10.00 -17.75 -11.71
C GLU A 155 -9.03 -16.74 -12.34
N LEU A 156 -7.85 -17.19 -12.80
CA LEU A 156 -6.94 -16.33 -13.58
C LEU A 156 -7.57 -15.80 -14.86
N LYS A 157 -8.33 -16.65 -15.58
CA LYS A 157 -9.05 -16.23 -16.79
C LYS A 157 -10.18 -15.25 -16.48
N LEU A 158 -10.88 -15.47 -15.38
CA LEU A 158 -11.94 -14.59 -14.92
C LEU A 158 -11.38 -13.20 -14.59
N VAL A 159 -10.31 -13.13 -13.79
CA VAL A 159 -9.73 -11.85 -13.38
C VAL A 159 -9.09 -11.09 -14.53
N ASP A 160 -8.47 -11.78 -15.49
CA ASP A 160 -7.99 -11.15 -16.71
C ASP A 160 -9.14 -10.48 -17.50
N LYS A 161 -10.28 -11.16 -17.69
CA LYS A 161 -11.45 -10.55 -18.33
C LYS A 161 -11.96 -9.32 -17.58
N MET A 162 -11.95 -9.35 -16.25
CA MET A 162 -12.35 -8.19 -15.44
C MET A 162 -11.37 -7.02 -15.56
N LEU A 163 -10.06 -7.28 -15.57
CA LEU A 163 -9.05 -6.26 -15.77
C LEU A 163 -9.03 -5.71 -17.21
N THR A 164 -9.55 -6.44 -18.18
CA THR A 164 -9.79 -5.91 -19.53
C THR A 164 -10.98 -4.93 -19.55
N MET A 165 -11.97 -5.09 -18.66
CA MET A 165 -13.11 -4.17 -18.56
C MET A 165 -12.80 -2.93 -17.71
N ASP A 166 -12.08 -3.09 -16.61
CA ASP A 166 -11.59 -2.01 -15.76
C ASP A 166 -10.17 -2.35 -15.29
N GLU A 167 -9.20 -1.84 -16.04
CA GLU A 167 -7.78 -2.10 -15.81
C GLU A 167 -7.25 -1.50 -14.52
N ARG A 168 -7.99 -0.56 -13.92
CA ARG A 168 -7.63 0.10 -12.65
C ARG A 168 -8.44 -0.44 -11.47
N ASN A 169 -9.22 -1.51 -11.67
CA ASN A 169 -9.96 -2.13 -10.59
C ASN A 169 -9.00 -2.79 -9.58
N PHE A 170 -8.77 -2.12 -8.46
CA PHE A 170 -7.86 -2.62 -7.42
C PHE A 170 -8.33 -3.93 -6.78
N HIS A 171 -9.65 -4.22 -6.74
CA HIS A 171 -10.14 -5.52 -6.28
C HIS A 171 -9.75 -6.62 -7.25
N GLY A 172 -9.85 -6.38 -8.56
CA GLY A 172 -9.38 -7.30 -9.59
C GLY A 172 -7.89 -7.62 -9.43
N TRP A 173 -7.06 -6.59 -9.26
CA TRP A 173 -5.62 -6.79 -9.03
C TRP A 173 -5.29 -7.48 -7.71
N ASN A 174 -5.98 -7.14 -6.62
CA ASN A 174 -5.84 -7.84 -5.34
C ASN A 174 -6.24 -9.32 -5.45
N TYR A 175 -7.36 -9.58 -6.12
CA TYR A 175 -7.86 -10.93 -6.34
C TYR A 175 -6.91 -11.74 -7.24
N ARG A 176 -6.33 -11.12 -8.26
CA ARG A 176 -5.31 -11.76 -9.10
C ARG A 176 -4.09 -12.19 -8.28
N ARG A 177 -3.55 -11.31 -7.42
CA ARG A 177 -2.46 -11.67 -6.50
C ARG A 177 -2.84 -12.81 -5.56
N TYR A 178 -4.07 -12.81 -5.07
CA TYR A 178 -4.60 -13.89 -4.23
C TYR A 178 -4.63 -15.24 -4.97
N VAL A 179 -5.13 -15.27 -6.21
CA VAL A 179 -5.16 -16.48 -7.06
C VAL A 179 -3.75 -16.95 -7.41
N VAL A 180 -2.86 -16.04 -7.83
CA VAL A 180 -1.45 -16.34 -8.12
C VAL A 180 -0.77 -16.91 -6.87
N GLY A 181 -1.05 -16.37 -5.68
CA GLY A 181 -0.53 -16.89 -4.41
C GLY A 181 -0.96 -18.33 -4.12
N HIS A 182 -2.18 -18.72 -4.47
CA HIS A 182 -2.65 -20.11 -4.37
C HIS A 182 -1.96 -21.02 -5.39
N LEU A 183 -1.83 -20.58 -6.64
CA LEU A 183 -1.10 -21.34 -7.67
C LEU A 183 0.36 -21.57 -7.26
N ARG A 184 1.02 -20.54 -6.71
CA ARG A 184 2.40 -20.65 -6.20
C ARG A 184 2.52 -21.65 -5.05
N ARG A 185 1.56 -21.67 -4.11
CA ARG A 185 1.55 -22.65 -3.00
C ARG A 185 1.26 -24.08 -3.46
N ALA A 186 0.50 -24.23 -4.54
CA ALA A 186 0.17 -25.53 -5.12
C ALA A 186 1.24 -26.07 -6.08
N ALA A 187 2.27 -25.27 -6.39
CA ALA A 187 3.36 -25.66 -7.28
C ALA A 187 4.14 -26.86 -6.70
N ALA A 188 4.57 -27.78 -7.56
CA ALA A 188 5.29 -28.99 -7.19
C ALA A 188 6.75 -28.74 -6.77
N GLY A 189 7.27 -27.53 -6.99
CA GLY A 189 8.62 -27.12 -6.62
C GLY A 189 8.94 -25.69 -7.03
N ASP A 190 10.17 -25.25 -6.72
CA ASP A 190 10.62 -23.87 -6.93
C ASP A 190 10.63 -23.47 -8.41
N ASP A 191 10.93 -24.39 -9.33
CA ASP A 191 10.94 -24.12 -10.78
C ASP A 191 9.54 -23.78 -11.32
N GLU A 192 8.50 -24.48 -10.85
CA GLU A 192 7.12 -24.20 -11.24
C GLU A 192 6.64 -22.88 -10.60
N ALA A 193 7.01 -22.63 -9.34
CA ALA A 193 6.73 -21.36 -8.68
C ALA A 193 7.39 -20.17 -9.42
N ALA A 194 8.66 -20.31 -9.81
CA ALA A 194 9.38 -19.32 -10.62
C ALA A 194 8.72 -19.11 -11.99
N THR A 195 8.25 -20.18 -12.63
CA THR A 195 7.49 -20.11 -13.88
C THR A 195 6.20 -19.30 -13.72
N ILE A 196 5.46 -19.50 -12.62
CA ILE A 196 4.24 -18.73 -12.33
C ILE A 196 4.57 -17.24 -12.13
N VAL A 197 5.67 -16.93 -11.43
CA VAL A 197 6.14 -15.55 -11.23
C VAL A 197 6.52 -14.91 -12.56
N GLN A 198 7.23 -15.64 -13.43
CA GLN A 198 7.58 -15.19 -14.78
C GLN A 198 6.34 -14.94 -15.64
N GLN A 199 5.34 -15.82 -15.59
CA GLN A 199 4.07 -15.64 -16.30
C GLN A 199 3.34 -14.38 -15.82
N GLU A 200 3.34 -14.12 -14.51
CA GLU A 200 2.72 -12.92 -13.95
C GLU A 200 3.50 -11.65 -14.32
N TYR A 201 4.83 -11.73 -14.34
CA TYR A 201 5.67 -10.63 -14.83
C TYR A 201 5.37 -10.31 -16.30
N ASN A 202 5.26 -11.32 -17.15
CA ASN A 202 4.87 -11.16 -18.56
C ASN A 202 3.46 -10.58 -18.71
N PHE A 203 2.52 -10.98 -17.84
CA PHE A 203 1.19 -10.40 -17.78
C PHE A 203 1.22 -8.90 -17.48
N THR A 204 2.08 -8.44 -16.55
CA THR A 204 2.24 -7.00 -16.31
C THR A 204 2.75 -6.27 -17.54
N THR A 205 3.71 -6.86 -18.28
CA THR A 205 4.17 -6.30 -19.57
C THR A 205 3.01 -6.13 -20.53
N GLN A 206 2.17 -7.17 -20.69
CA GLN A 206 1.00 -7.11 -21.57
C GLN A 206 0.02 -6.01 -21.17
N LYS A 207 -0.26 -5.83 -19.87
CA LYS A 207 -1.19 -4.79 -19.40
C LYS A 207 -0.60 -3.38 -19.54
N ILE A 208 0.70 -3.21 -19.35
CA ILE A 208 1.39 -1.94 -19.56
C ILE A 208 1.40 -1.56 -21.05
N THR A 209 1.68 -2.50 -21.95
CA THR A 209 1.68 -2.22 -23.40
C THR A 209 0.28 -1.96 -23.96
N GLN A 210 -0.76 -2.48 -23.32
CA GLN A 210 -2.16 -2.14 -23.65
C GLN A 210 -2.52 -0.72 -23.21
N SER A 211 -1.98 -0.25 -22.08
CA SER A 211 -2.25 1.06 -21.51
C SER A 211 -1.13 1.47 -20.56
N PHE A 212 -0.33 2.46 -20.97
CA PHE A 212 0.73 3.01 -20.13
C PHE A 212 0.19 3.69 -18.86
N SER A 213 -1.08 4.09 -18.87
CA SER A 213 -1.81 4.65 -17.72
C SER A 213 -2.22 3.66 -16.65
N ASN A 214 -1.91 2.37 -16.86
CA ASN A 214 -2.26 1.33 -15.90
C ASN A 214 -1.28 1.29 -14.73
N TYR A 215 -1.43 2.21 -13.77
CA TYR A 215 -0.64 2.25 -12.54
C TYR A 215 -0.62 0.90 -11.78
N SER A 216 -1.73 0.16 -11.80
CA SER A 216 -1.80 -1.12 -11.11
C SER A 216 -0.88 -2.17 -11.71
N ALA A 217 -0.70 -2.17 -13.03
CA ALA A 217 0.24 -3.04 -13.72
C ALA A 217 1.70 -2.67 -13.39
N TRP A 218 2.03 -1.37 -13.44
CA TRP A 218 3.34 -0.86 -13.01
C TRP A 218 3.66 -1.21 -11.55
N HIS A 219 2.70 -1.00 -10.65
CA HIS A 219 2.84 -1.33 -9.25
C HIS A 219 3.10 -2.83 -9.06
N GLN A 220 2.31 -3.68 -9.72
CA GLN A 220 2.52 -5.11 -9.60
C GLN A 220 3.86 -5.55 -10.19
N ARG A 221 4.29 -4.96 -11.31
CA ARG A 221 5.61 -5.20 -11.90
C ARG A 221 6.73 -4.89 -10.92
N SER A 222 6.64 -3.77 -10.19
CA SER A 222 7.63 -3.38 -9.17
C SER A 222 7.76 -4.38 -8.02
N LYS A 223 6.70 -5.16 -7.75
CA LYS A 223 6.70 -6.21 -6.70
C LYS A 223 7.29 -7.52 -7.19
N LEU A 224 7.18 -7.81 -8.49
CA LEU A 224 7.69 -9.04 -9.10
C LEU A 224 9.15 -8.91 -9.52
N LEU A 225 9.57 -7.73 -9.98
CA LEU A 225 10.90 -7.51 -10.53
C LEU A 225 12.04 -7.93 -9.59
N PRO A 226 12.03 -7.62 -8.27
CA PRO A 226 13.08 -8.09 -7.36
C PRO A 226 13.19 -9.61 -7.29
N GLU A 227 12.05 -10.31 -7.41
CA GLU A 227 12.00 -11.77 -7.40
C GLU A 227 12.53 -12.35 -8.73
N ILE A 228 12.18 -11.73 -9.86
CA ILE A 228 12.67 -12.12 -11.19
C ILE A 228 14.19 -12.04 -11.28
N VAL A 229 14.78 -10.96 -10.76
CA VAL A 229 16.22 -10.71 -10.93
C VAL A 229 17.10 -11.33 -9.85
N MET A 230 16.53 -11.94 -8.79
CA MET A 230 17.32 -12.30 -7.60
C MET A 230 18.45 -13.29 -7.91
N HIS A 231 18.23 -14.23 -8.82
CA HIS A 231 19.18 -15.29 -9.19
C HIS A 231 20.00 -14.97 -10.45
N MET A 232 19.82 -13.78 -11.02
CA MET A 232 20.54 -13.33 -12.22
C MET A 232 21.93 -12.79 -11.88
N SER A 233 22.85 -12.92 -12.84
CA SER A 233 24.15 -12.25 -12.83
C SER A 233 24.00 -10.71 -12.88
N GLU A 234 25.07 -9.97 -12.58
CA GLU A 234 25.05 -8.51 -12.67
C GLU A 234 24.79 -8.01 -14.10
N ASP A 235 25.35 -8.67 -15.10
CA ASP A 235 25.14 -8.29 -16.52
C ASP A 235 23.68 -8.49 -16.95
N GLU A 236 23.05 -9.59 -16.55
CA GLU A 236 21.63 -9.85 -16.79
C GLU A 236 20.74 -8.85 -16.04
N LYS A 237 21.05 -8.53 -14.79
CA LYS A 237 20.36 -7.49 -14.01
C LYS A 237 20.43 -6.13 -14.71
N ASN A 238 21.62 -5.76 -15.17
CA ASN A 238 21.84 -4.50 -15.89
C ASN A 238 21.06 -4.47 -17.22
N GLU A 239 20.96 -5.60 -17.91
CA GLU A 239 20.17 -5.71 -19.12
C GLU A 239 18.66 -5.57 -18.84
N VAL A 240 18.15 -6.23 -17.80
CA VAL A 240 16.77 -6.05 -17.36
C VAL A 240 16.51 -4.59 -16.98
N ALA A 241 17.40 -3.94 -16.24
CA ALA A 241 17.26 -2.53 -15.86
C ALA A 241 17.23 -1.60 -17.09
N ARG A 242 18.07 -1.85 -18.11
CA ARG A 242 18.02 -1.09 -19.38
C ARG A 242 16.69 -1.27 -20.10
N ASN A 243 16.17 -2.49 -20.15
CA ASN A 243 14.87 -2.78 -20.78
C ASN A 243 13.70 -2.13 -20.02
N GLU A 244 13.73 -2.14 -18.69
CA GLU A 244 12.75 -1.43 -17.85
C GLU A 244 12.80 0.09 -18.07
N LEU A 245 14.01 0.67 -18.14
CA LEU A 245 14.21 2.09 -18.42
C LEU A 245 13.72 2.49 -19.82
N ALA A 246 13.95 1.64 -20.82
CA ALA A 246 13.45 1.86 -22.18
C ALA A 246 11.91 1.86 -22.20
N MET A 247 11.28 0.83 -21.62
CA MET A 247 9.82 0.71 -21.60
C MET A 247 9.13 1.85 -20.84
N VAL A 248 9.66 2.26 -19.69
CA VAL A 248 9.10 3.40 -18.94
C VAL A 248 9.41 4.73 -19.65
N GLY A 249 10.54 4.84 -20.34
CA GLY A 249 10.87 5.98 -21.20
C GLY A 249 9.86 6.14 -22.32
N ASP A 250 9.57 5.06 -23.06
CA ASP A 250 8.56 5.06 -24.13
C ASP A 250 7.17 5.48 -23.59
N ALA A 251 6.80 4.99 -22.41
CA ALA A 251 5.55 5.37 -21.74
C ALA A 251 5.49 6.87 -21.43
N ILE A 252 6.55 7.42 -20.83
CA ILE A 252 6.67 8.85 -20.49
C ILE A 252 6.64 9.73 -21.75
N PHE A 253 7.33 9.33 -22.82
CA PHE A 253 7.35 10.09 -24.07
C PHE A 253 6.02 10.00 -24.82
N THR A 254 5.26 8.92 -24.62
CA THR A 254 3.93 8.76 -25.22
C THR A 254 2.89 9.63 -24.53
N ASP A 255 2.90 9.68 -23.19
CA ASP A 255 2.02 10.55 -22.40
C ASP A 255 2.79 11.16 -21.20
N PRO A 256 3.37 12.37 -21.35
CA PRO A 256 4.19 12.99 -20.32
C PRO A 256 3.39 13.44 -19.09
N ASP A 257 2.08 13.60 -19.21
CA ASP A 257 1.20 13.98 -18.09
C ASP A 257 0.81 12.75 -17.25
N ASP A 258 1.07 11.53 -17.73
CA ASP A 258 0.77 10.30 -17.00
C ASP A 258 1.74 10.05 -15.85
N GLN A 259 1.25 10.26 -14.63
CA GLN A 259 2.03 10.07 -13.42
C GLN A 259 2.45 8.62 -13.16
N SER A 260 1.77 7.63 -13.76
CA SER A 260 2.00 6.22 -13.48
C SER A 260 3.40 5.78 -13.90
N ALA A 261 3.80 6.15 -15.13
CA ALA A 261 5.12 5.85 -15.66
C ALA A 261 6.21 6.61 -14.89
N TRP A 262 5.99 7.89 -14.55
CA TRP A 262 6.92 8.66 -13.72
C TRP A 262 7.16 8.05 -12.34
N LEU A 263 6.11 7.57 -11.67
CA LEU A 263 6.23 6.92 -10.37
C LEU A 263 7.03 5.61 -10.46
N TYR A 264 6.83 4.83 -11.54
CA TYR A 264 7.63 3.62 -11.78
C TYR A 264 9.08 3.95 -12.11
N TYR A 265 9.33 4.97 -12.93
CA TYR A 265 10.65 5.47 -13.26
C TYR A 265 11.42 5.89 -11.99
N TRP A 266 10.80 6.69 -11.11
CA TRP A 266 11.43 7.07 -9.84
C TRP A 266 11.70 5.88 -8.93
N TRP A 267 10.83 4.87 -8.93
CA TRP A 267 11.08 3.64 -8.20
C TRP A 267 12.29 2.88 -8.78
N LEU A 268 12.39 2.79 -10.11
CA LEU A 268 13.47 2.08 -10.81
C LEU A 268 14.83 2.75 -10.64
N MET A 269 14.87 4.08 -10.71
CA MET A 269 16.07 4.88 -10.40
C MET A 269 16.49 4.75 -8.93
N GLY A 270 15.57 4.28 -8.08
CA GLY A 270 15.75 4.19 -6.65
C GLY A 270 15.91 5.57 -6.00
N LYS A 271 16.19 5.55 -4.70
CA LYS A 271 16.82 6.71 -4.07
C LYS A 271 18.32 6.45 -4.15
N ALA A 272 19.07 7.34 -4.80
CA ALA A 272 20.50 7.37 -4.59
C ALA A 272 20.71 7.40 -3.06
N PRO A 273 21.48 6.46 -2.48
CA PRO A 273 21.71 6.48 -1.05
C PRO A 273 22.34 7.83 -0.70
N PHE A 274 21.60 8.66 0.02
CA PHE A 274 22.21 9.83 0.64
C PHE A 274 23.05 9.28 1.79
N HIS A 275 24.36 9.25 1.59
CA HIS A 275 25.27 8.86 2.64
C HIS A 275 25.11 9.83 3.81
N VAL A 276 24.98 9.28 5.01
CA VAL A 276 25.10 10.05 6.25
C VAL A 276 26.48 10.68 6.24
N THR A 277 26.52 11.99 6.42
CA THR A 277 27.76 12.76 6.60
C THR A 277 27.66 13.58 7.87
N VAL A 278 28.82 13.81 8.48
CA VAL A 278 28.92 14.74 9.60
C VAL A 278 28.99 16.14 9.01
N VAL A 279 28.01 16.98 9.34
CA VAL A 279 27.94 18.38 8.90
C VAL A 279 29.00 19.22 9.62
N GLY A 280 29.33 18.83 10.86
CA GLY A 280 30.46 19.37 11.61
C GLY A 280 30.30 19.22 13.12
N ALA A 281 31.38 19.55 13.83
CA ALA A 281 31.42 19.61 15.28
C ALA A 281 31.75 21.04 15.75
N PHE A 282 31.02 21.55 16.74
CA PHE A 282 31.09 22.93 17.22
C PHE A 282 31.14 22.96 18.73
N ARG A 283 32.07 23.73 19.31
CA ARG A 283 32.10 23.97 20.74
C ARG A 283 30.91 24.86 21.12
N SER A 284 30.08 24.46 22.09
CA SER A 284 28.97 25.26 22.59
C SER A 284 29.33 26.00 23.87
N THR A 285 30.02 25.33 24.79
CA THR A 285 30.56 25.92 26.02
C THR A 285 31.95 25.35 26.30
N ASN A 286 32.59 25.74 27.40
CA ASN A 286 33.87 25.17 27.80
C ASN A 286 33.80 23.69 28.19
N SER A 287 32.61 23.11 28.34
CA SER A 287 32.41 21.70 28.68
C SER A 287 31.48 20.97 27.72
N SER A 288 31.06 21.60 26.60
CA SER A 288 30.09 20.98 25.70
C SER A 288 30.39 21.18 24.21
N ILE A 289 30.08 20.16 23.42
CA ILE A 289 30.28 20.11 21.97
C ILE A 289 28.98 19.66 21.29
N ILE A 290 28.59 20.33 20.22
CA ILE A 290 27.47 19.97 19.36
C ILE A 290 28.00 19.33 18.09
N VAL A 291 27.40 18.21 17.68
CA VAL A 291 27.70 17.52 16.42
C VAL A 291 26.43 17.42 15.59
N GLY A 292 26.52 17.84 14.33
CA GLY A 292 25.41 17.80 13.37
C GLY A 292 25.63 16.77 12.27
N PHE A 293 24.55 16.15 11.82
CA PHE A 293 24.49 15.21 10.70
C PHE A 293 23.50 15.71 9.65
N ASN A 294 23.69 15.32 8.38
CA ASN A 294 22.77 15.63 7.28
C ASN A 294 21.45 14.81 7.35
N GLY A 295 21.28 13.98 8.38
CA GLY A 295 20.09 13.18 8.63
C GLY A 295 19.97 12.75 10.09
N VAL A 296 18.83 12.15 10.43
CA VAL A 296 18.59 11.62 11.79
C VAL A 296 19.30 10.29 11.96
N VAL A 297 20.23 10.24 12.92
CA VAL A 297 21.06 9.06 13.20
C VAL A 297 20.89 8.61 14.64
N GLY A 298 21.05 7.31 14.87
CA GLY A 298 21.30 6.71 16.18
C GLY A 298 22.69 6.09 16.23
N PHE A 299 23.11 5.70 17.45
CA PHE A 299 24.43 5.12 17.70
C PHE A 299 24.34 3.79 18.44
N SER A 300 24.98 2.73 17.92
CA SER A 300 25.19 1.49 18.68
C SER A 300 26.31 1.65 19.70
N ALA A 301 27.32 2.47 19.38
CA ALA A 301 28.34 2.99 20.27
C ALA A 301 28.53 4.49 20.06
N PHE A 302 28.61 5.26 21.15
CA PHE A 302 28.68 6.71 21.06
C PHE A 302 30.05 7.20 20.54
N PRO A 303 30.08 8.34 19.83
CA PRO A 303 31.34 8.93 19.36
C PRO A 303 32.31 9.29 20.48
N LYS A 304 33.60 9.35 20.15
CA LYS A 304 34.66 9.76 21.09
C LYS A 304 35.10 11.18 20.82
N VAL A 305 35.22 11.98 21.88
CA VAL A 305 35.86 13.30 21.81
C VAL A 305 37.32 13.14 22.18
N ILE A 306 38.22 13.56 21.30
CA ILE A 306 39.67 13.36 21.44
C ILE A 306 40.42 14.69 21.35
N ALA A 307 41.48 14.79 22.14
CA ALA A 307 42.49 15.83 22.01
C ALA A 307 43.35 15.55 20.77
N THR A 308 43.52 16.53 19.89
CA THR A 308 44.27 16.33 18.63
C THR A 308 45.78 16.26 18.84
N SER A 309 46.30 16.75 19.97
CA SER A 309 47.73 16.74 20.27
C SER A 309 48.27 15.35 20.61
N ASN A 310 47.47 14.53 21.31
CA ASN A 310 47.92 13.27 21.89
C ASN A 310 46.92 12.10 21.71
N GLU A 311 45.84 12.33 20.95
CA GLU A 311 44.73 11.39 20.72
C GLU A 311 44.02 10.86 21.98
N THR A 312 44.20 11.53 23.12
CA THR A 312 43.55 11.11 24.36
C THR A 312 42.06 11.44 24.31
N SER A 313 41.22 10.47 24.65
CA SER A 313 39.78 10.66 24.73
C SER A 313 39.36 11.26 26.06
N ILE A 314 38.44 12.22 26.04
CA ILE A 314 37.82 12.77 27.24
C ILE A 314 36.50 12.06 27.55
N ALA A 315 36.25 11.82 28.85
CA ALA A 315 34.99 11.25 29.32
C ALA A 315 33.86 12.30 29.34
N GLY A 316 32.65 11.85 29.06
CA GLY A 316 31.44 12.67 29.07
C GLY A 316 30.23 11.91 28.56
N GLN A 317 29.10 12.60 28.51
CA GLN A 317 27.79 12.06 28.17
C GLN A 317 27.27 12.65 26.86
N TRP A 318 26.61 11.82 26.07
CA TRP A 318 25.96 12.21 24.81
C TRP A 318 24.45 12.33 24.98
N TYR A 319 23.88 13.37 24.38
CA TYR A 319 22.47 13.69 24.44
C TYR A 319 21.94 13.95 23.02
N ALA A 320 20.85 13.26 22.65
CA ALA A 320 20.14 13.56 21.42
C ALA A 320 19.34 14.86 21.61
N ILE A 321 19.59 15.88 20.79
CA ILE A 321 18.80 17.11 20.82
C ILE A 321 17.53 16.86 19.99
N THR A 322 16.39 16.72 20.64
CA THR A 322 15.09 16.56 19.96
C THR A 322 14.38 17.92 19.86
N ILE A 323 13.59 18.09 18.80
CA ILE A 323 12.67 19.24 18.71
C ILE A 323 11.62 19.05 19.81
N PRO A 324 11.35 20.05 20.66
CA PRO A 324 10.51 19.89 21.84
C PRO A 324 9.05 19.66 21.43
N SER A 325 8.62 18.40 21.44
CA SER A 325 7.19 18.03 21.40
C SER A 325 6.74 17.26 22.63
N SER A 326 7.65 16.91 23.55
CA SER A 326 7.30 16.29 24.83
C SER A 326 8.33 16.60 25.93
N SER A 327 7.83 16.71 27.17
CA SER A 327 8.54 16.99 28.42
C SER A 327 9.40 15.81 28.90
N THR A 328 10.15 15.18 28.01
CA THR A 328 11.00 14.03 28.33
C THR A 328 12.43 14.52 28.57
N PRO A 329 13.08 14.17 29.69
CA PRO A 329 14.44 14.62 29.96
C PRO A 329 15.40 14.16 28.87
N LEU A 330 16.33 15.04 28.49
CA LEU A 330 17.44 14.76 27.57
C LEU A 330 18.36 13.72 28.23
N TYR A 331 18.14 12.44 27.96
CA TYR A 331 19.13 11.38 28.18
C TYR A 331 19.32 10.64 26.86
N GLY A 332 20.56 10.62 26.37
CA GLY A 332 20.94 9.75 25.25
C GLY A 332 20.93 8.30 25.72
N THR A 333 19.93 7.53 25.31
CA THR A 333 19.94 6.07 25.45
C THR A 333 20.45 5.46 24.15
N LYS A 334 20.77 4.15 24.15
CA LYS A 334 21.03 3.40 22.89
C LYS A 334 19.87 3.45 21.89
N HIS A 335 18.70 3.94 22.30
CA HIS A 335 17.51 4.07 21.46
C HIS A 335 17.22 5.51 21.04
N SER A 336 18.03 6.47 21.47
CA SER A 336 17.86 7.88 21.09
C SER A 336 18.39 8.11 19.67
N SER A 337 17.71 8.96 18.92
CA SER A 337 18.12 9.35 17.57
C SER A 337 17.90 10.83 17.33
N SER A 338 18.86 11.50 16.71
CA SER A 338 18.73 12.90 16.31
C SER A 338 19.67 13.22 15.14
N SER A 339 19.37 14.31 14.43
CA SER A 339 20.32 14.94 13.51
C SER A 339 21.33 15.83 14.22
N VAL A 340 21.09 16.17 15.49
CA VAL A 340 21.98 17.00 16.31
C VAL A 340 22.20 16.35 17.67
N TRP A 341 23.48 16.19 18.04
CA TRP A 341 23.90 15.54 19.27
C TRP A 341 24.76 16.49 20.11
N LEU A 342 24.53 16.48 21.42
CA LEU A 342 25.28 17.27 22.39
C LEU A 342 26.16 16.33 23.23
N PHE A 343 27.45 16.57 23.23
CA PHE A 343 28.38 16.00 24.20
C PHE A 343 28.57 16.98 25.36
N VAL A 344 28.53 16.48 26.59
CA VAL A 344 28.87 17.23 27.81
C VAL A 344 29.98 16.48 28.53
N SER A 345 31.12 17.13 28.74
CA SER A 345 32.27 16.55 29.44
C SER A 345 32.02 16.41 30.94
N ASP A 346 32.54 15.34 31.52
CA ASP A 346 32.57 15.14 32.98
C ASP A 346 33.59 16.07 33.66
N GLN A 347 34.55 16.62 32.92
CA GLN A 347 35.51 17.60 33.42
C GLN A 347 34.87 18.99 33.41
N GLN A 348 35.03 19.76 34.50
CA GLN A 348 34.45 21.10 34.63
C GLN A 348 34.92 22.09 33.55
N GLN A 349 36.06 21.84 32.89
CA GLN A 349 36.58 22.69 31.83
C GLN A 349 37.48 21.92 30.84
N MET A 350 37.17 21.97 29.55
CA MET A 350 38.09 21.58 28.49
C MET A 350 39.15 22.69 28.34
N GLN A 351 40.44 22.33 28.32
CA GLN A 351 41.55 23.30 28.25
C GLN A 351 41.38 24.23 27.03
N SER A 352 41.59 25.53 27.24
CA SER A 352 41.31 26.57 26.21
C SER A 352 42.18 26.43 24.97
N ASP A 353 43.42 25.99 25.16
CA ASP A 353 44.45 25.99 24.10
C ASP A 353 44.50 24.64 23.36
N GLU A 354 43.82 23.61 23.88
CA GLU A 354 43.77 22.29 23.29
C GLU A 354 42.75 22.27 22.13
N LYS A 355 43.18 21.74 20.97
CA LYS A 355 42.31 21.51 19.82
C LYS A 355 41.67 20.13 19.94
N TRP A 356 40.35 20.07 19.83
CA TRP A 356 39.58 18.85 19.98
C TRP A 356 39.00 18.39 18.65
N ALA A 357 38.77 17.09 18.50
CA ALA A 357 38.05 16.49 17.40
C ALA A 357 37.04 15.45 17.90
N VAL A 358 35.99 15.22 17.12
CA VAL A 358 35.03 14.14 17.37
C VAL A 358 35.32 13.02 16.38
N ARG A 359 35.64 11.84 16.91
CA ARG A 359 35.91 10.62 16.14
C ARG A 359 34.67 9.71 16.18
N ILE A 360 34.12 9.41 15.01
CA ILE A 360 32.89 8.64 14.81
C ILE A 360 33.21 7.47 13.88
N GLN A 361 32.95 6.24 14.32
CA GLN A 361 33.06 5.04 13.48
C GLN A 361 31.73 4.81 12.76
N SER A 362 31.77 4.67 11.43
CA SER A 362 30.57 4.57 10.61
C SER A 362 29.74 3.32 10.91
N ASN A 363 30.40 2.21 11.22
CA ASN A 363 29.74 0.96 11.63
C ASN A 363 28.92 1.10 12.92
N ASP A 364 29.18 2.14 13.72
CA ASP A 364 28.41 2.43 14.93
C ASP A 364 27.24 3.39 14.69
N VAL A 365 27.08 3.91 13.48
CA VAL A 365 26.03 4.86 13.10
C VAL A 365 24.95 4.14 12.30
N TYR A 366 23.70 4.31 12.69
CA TYR A 366 22.57 3.84 11.88
C TYR A 366 21.60 4.98 11.58
N PRO A 367 21.24 5.19 10.30
CA PRO A 367 20.23 6.17 9.93
C PRO A 367 18.84 5.65 10.31
N ILE A 368 17.95 6.55 10.74
CA ILE A 368 16.55 6.20 11.01
C ILE A 368 15.72 6.16 9.72
N SER A 369 16.13 6.94 8.72
CA SER A 369 15.47 6.96 7.42
C SER A 369 16.02 5.86 6.52
N SER A 370 15.14 5.06 5.92
CA SER A 370 15.50 4.07 4.89
C SER A 370 16.01 4.70 3.59
N ALA A 371 15.96 6.03 3.46
CA ALA A 371 16.50 6.76 2.33
C ALA A 371 17.99 7.10 2.46
N MET A 372 18.61 6.83 3.62
CA MET A 372 20.01 7.12 3.88
C MET A 372 20.78 5.83 4.16
N SER A 373 22.05 5.83 3.79
CA SER A 373 22.98 4.75 4.12
C SER A 373 24.18 5.32 4.87
N VAL A 374 24.95 4.45 5.50
CA VAL A 374 26.23 4.79 6.09
C VAL A 374 27.29 3.98 5.34
N GLU A 375 28.35 4.64 4.89
CA GLU A 375 29.47 3.96 4.23
C GLU A 375 30.15 3.03 5.25
N PRO A 376 30.29 1.72 4.97
CA PRO A 376 30.93 0.79 5.91
C PRO A 376 32.41 1.11 6.08
N ASP A 377 32.96 0.81 7.26
CA ASP A 377 34.39 0.92 7.60
C ASP A 377 35.01 2.31 7.43
N HIS A 378 34.19 3.36 7.44
CA HIS A 378 34.60 4.76 7.39
C HIS A 378 34.78 5.33 8.80
N ILE A 379 35.76 6.23 8.98
CA ILE A 379 35.99 6.92 10.26
C ILE A 379 35.98 8.43 10.02
N TRP A 380 34.94 9.10 10.51
CA TRP A 380 34.91 10.55 10.52
C TRP A 380 35.73 11.08 11.69
N THR A 381 36.64 12.03 11.42
CA THR A 381 37.37 12.77 12.45
C THR A 381 37.13 14.26 12.24
N GLU A 382 36.08 14.77 12.88
CA GLU A 382 35.63 16.15 12.69
C GLU A 382 36.27 17.10 13.70
N PRO A 383 37.06 18.10 13.25
CA PRO A 383 37.64 19.08 14.16
C PRO A 383 36.55 19.94 14.80
N VAL A 384 36.64 20.12 16.12
CA VAL A 384 35.70 20.95 16.89
C VAL A 384 36.01 22.42 16.61
N LYS A 385 35.11 23.07 15.87
CA LYS A 385 35.21 24.50 15.55
C LYS A 385 34.78 25.33 16.76
N ALA A 386 35.52 26.38 17.06
CA ALA A 386 35.08 27.37 18.05
C ALA A 386 33.85 28.12 17.49
N THR A 387 32.79 28.25 18.28
CA THR A 387 31.74 29.21 17.98
C THR A 387 32.26 30.59 18.34
N ASP A 388 32.54 31.42 17.34
CA ASP A 388 32.72 32.85 17.59
C ASP A 388 31.42 33.38 18.20
N PRO A 389 31.43 33.98 19.41
CA PRO A 389 30.22 34.51 20.02
C PRO A 389 29.80 35.76 19.26
N LEU A 390 29.05 35.60 18.16
CA LEU A 390 28.45 36.68 17.36
C LEU A 390 29.37 37.92 17.26
N GLY A 391 30.63 37.71 16.89
CA GLY A 391 31.58 38.79 16.62
C GLY A 391 31.37 39.26 15.19
N ASN A 392 31.05 40.55 15.02
CA ASN A 392 30.97 41.29 13.77
C ASN A 392 31.73 40.65 12.59
N ARG A 393 31.03 39.96 11.69
CA ARG A 393 31.56 39.73 10.34
C ARG A 393 31.61 41.07 9.63
N GLN A 394 32.77 41.71 9.61
CA GLN A 394 33.14 42.54 8.47
C GLN A 394 33.17 41.60 7.26
N GLU A 395 32.29 41.84 6.30
CA GLU A 395 32.33 41.16 5.00
C GLU A 395 33.69 41.43 4.34
N ASP A 396 34.57 40.44 4.36
CA ASP A 396 35.74 40.41 3.49
C ASP A 396 35.25 40.10 2.07
N LYS A 397 34.95 41.16 1.31
CA LYS A 397 34.50 41.14 -0.10
C LYS A 397 35.62 40.74 -1.08
N SER A 398 36.43 39.74 -0.76
CA SER A 398 37.56 39.33 -1.61
C SER A 398 37.58 37.86 -2.03
N LYS A 399 36.55 37.06 -1.73
CA LYS A 399 36.38 35.74 -2.34
C LYS A 399 35.23 35.75 -3.32
N LYS A 400 35.58 35.76 -4.61
CA LYS A 400 34.70 35.39 -5.72
C LYS A 400 34.01 34.07 -5.35
N TYR A 401 32.69 34.14 -5.17
CA TYR A 401 31.85 32.96 -5.14
C TYR A 401 31.88 32.34 -6.54
N ASP A 402 32.30 31.09 -6.61
CA ASP A 402 31.98 30.23 -7.73
C ASP A 402 30.48 29.95 -7.63
N THR A 403 29.73 30.43 -8.62
CA THR A 403 28.29 30.29 -8.70
C THR A 403 27.95 28.86 -9.11
N ASP A 404 27.75 27.98 -8.14
CA ASP A 404 26.89 26.78 -8.28
C ASP A 404 26.63 26.16 -6.89
N ALA A 405 25.75 26.81 -6.13
CA ALA A 405 24.95 26.20 -5.06
C ALA A 405 24.02 27.28 -4.49
N SER A 406 22.93 27.57 -5.20
CA SER A 406 21.84 28.37 -4.63
C SER A 406 21.12 27.54 -3.58
N PHE A 407 21.45 27.86 -2.32
CA PHE A 407 20.58 27.67 -1.17
C PHE A 407 19.17 28.21 -1.50
N SER A 408 18.16 27.34 -1.44
CA SER A 408 16.83 27.75 -1.00
C SER A 408 16.41 26.85 0.15
N CYS A 409 16.29 27.46 1.32
CA CYS A 409 15.58 26.89 2.45
C CYS A 409 14.14 26.66 2.06
N PHE A 410 13.64 25.43 2.22
CA PHE A 410 12.21 25.20 2.45
C PHE A 410 12.04 24.32 3.68
N TRP A 411 11.83 24.99 4.81
CA TRP A 411 10.96 24.48 5.86
C TRP A 411 9.51 24.62 5.39
N VAL A 412 8.69 23.58 5.59
CA VAL A 412 7.43 23.59 6.36
C VAL A 412 6.78 22.22 6.20
N ALA A 413 6.76 21.47 7.29
CA ALA A 413 5.69 20.53 7.59
C ALA A 413 4.75 21.22 8.60
N GLY A 414 3.44 21.24 8.34
CA GLY A 414 2.44 21.60 9.36
C GLY A 414 1.19 22.34 8.89
N SER A 415 0.09 21.59 8.74
CA SER A 415 -1.30 21.89 9.12
C SER A 415 -1.91 23.31 9.06
N ARG A 416 -3.10 23.34 8.41
CA ARG A 416 -4.29 24.25 8.56
C ARG A 416 -4.12 25.68 8.02
N LYS A 417 -5.02 26.23 7.19
CA LYS A 417 -6.41 26.63 7.51
C LYS A 417 -7.10 27.16 6.24
N CYS A 418 -8.42 27.06 6.20
CA CYS A 418 -9.29 27.85 5.32
C CYS A 418 -9.07 29.35 5.51
N ASP A 419 -9.18 30.13 4.43
CA ASP A 419 -9.76 31.48 4.31
C ASP A 419 -10.09 31.62 2.80
N ARG A 420 -11.35 31.70 2.34
CA ARG A 420 -12.30 32.82 2.39
C ARG A 420 -11.64 34.18 2.17
N ASP A 421 -11.64 34.59 0.91
CA ASP A 421 -12.07 35.88 0.36
C ASP A 421 -11.44 35.96 -1.05
N GLY A 422 -12.14 36.17 -2.16
CA GLY A 422 -13.25 37.10 -2.36
C GLY A 422 -12.81 38.13 -3.40
N TYR A 423 -12.61 37.73 -4.66
CA TYR A 423 -12.53 38.69 -5.77
C TYR A 423 -13.30 38.20 -7.00
N SER A 424 -14.43 38.87 -7.19
CA SER A 424 -15.28 38.91 -8.36
C SER A 424 -14.53 39.51 -9.54
N TYR A 425 -14.54 38.83 -10.69
CA TYR A 425 -14.44 39.48 -11.99
C TYR A 425 -15.56 38.96 -12.90
N TYR A 426 -16.59 39.78 -13.07
CA TYR A 426 -17.64 39.61 -14.07
C TYR A 426 -17.49 40.73 -15.11
N GLN A 427 -17.60 40.31 -16.37
CA GLN A 427 -18.01 41.05 -17.57
C GLN A 427 -17.04 42.05 -18.20
N SER A 428 -16.59 41.70 -19.41
CA SER A 428 -17.15 42.32 -20.63
C SER A 428 -16.70 41.56 -21.88
N ARG A 429 -17.67 40.91 -22.56
CA ARG A 429 -17.55 40.41 -23.94
C ARG A 429 -17.57 41.59 -24.91
N PRO A 430 -16.71 41.64 -25.94
CA PRO A 430 -16.98 42.41 -27.14
C PRO A 430 -17.83 41.60 -28.12
N GLN A 431 -18.87 42.25 -28.63
CA GLN A 431 -19.77 41.77 -29.67
C GLN A 431 -19.05 41.65 -31.02
N THR A 432 -19.32 40.56 -31.73
CA THR A 432 -19.13 40.43 -33.18
C THR A 432 -20.12 41.32 -33.93
N PRO A 433 -19.70 42.07 -34.97
CA PRO A 433 -20.60 42.56 -36.01
C PRO A 433 -20.71 41.55 -37.16
N ALA A 434 -21.94 41.41 -37.66
CA ALA A 434 -22.29 40.68 -38.87
C ALA A 434 -22.22 41.60 -40.11
N ALA A 435 -22.35 40.95 -41.28
CA ALA A 435 -22.38 41.44 -42.66
C ALA A 435 -20.99 41.62 -43.29
N SER A 436 -20.69 41.04 -44.45
CA SER A 436 -21.53 40.72 -45.62
C SER A 436 -21.12 39.44 -46.33
#